data_AF-W9CM54-F1
#
_entry.id   AF-W9CM54-F1
#
_cell.length_a   1.000
_cell.length_b   1.000
_cell.length_c   1.000
_cell.angle_alpha   90.00
_cell.angle_beta   90.00
_cell.angle_gamma   90.00
#
_symmetry.space_group_name_H-M   'P 1'
#
loop_
_entity.id
_entity.type
_entity.pdbx_description
1 polymer ?
#
loop_
_entity_poly.entity_id
_entity_poly.type
_entity_poly.pdbx_seq_one_letter_code
_entity_poly.pdbx_strand_id
1 'polypeptide(L)'
;MSSRFWTNTPLSAEERARRRNLSNEERQAEAKAAREAYDRAQSNEESWYQPRKEPKDSEFRRRQAATPEPSATCGNPAFFGGAPEQKSAKKMKQEQKAKIRERRRESRREAEKAAAKESKRLADMNQWDYAKMWQRRDREAYGSAFDDFSTSAADFIKDNTKPFPKLKKHGCERNNCVNGNVLGVCHHEVEATLRGSGCFDEKSVKKERLRWHPDRWTGKGQLQVMSNELFQLIQRIVDGDENANANASRSHE
;
A
#
# COMPACT_ATOMS: atom_id res chain seq x y z
N MET A 1 5.42 24.90 -17.69
CA MET A 1 5.08 24.28 -16.38
C MET A 1 4.70 22.83 -16.65
N SER A 2 5.58 21.88 -16.34
CA SER A 2 5.28 20.46 -16.47
C SER A 2 5.62 19.78 -15.16
N SER A 3 4.58 19.51 -14.37
CA SER A 3 4.64 18.73 -13.16
C SER A 3 5.11 17.33 -13.51
N ARG A 4 6.32 16.96 -13.06
CA ARG A 4 6.78 15.57 -13.07
C ARG A 4 6.09 14.86 -11.91
N PHE A 5 4.80 14.57 -12.13
CA PHE A 5 4.11 13.55 -11.37
C PHE A 5 4.94 12.27 -11.42
N TRP A 6 5.02 11.59 -10.28
CA TRP A 6 5.64 10.30 -10.13
C TRP A 6 5.01 9.34 -11.13
N THR A 7 5.69 9.14 -12.25
CA THR A 7 5.25 8.16 -13.24
C THR A 7 5.56 6.79 -12.65
N ASN A 8 4.54 6.16 -12.05
CA ASN A 8 4.47 4.71 -11.86
C ASN A 8 4.36 4.02 -13.23
N THR A 9 5.27 4.34 -14.15
CA THR A 9 5.39 3.60 -15.40
C THR A 9 6.09 2.30 -15.03
N PRO A 10 5.42 1.15 -15.15
CA PRO A 10 6.07 -0.13 -14.92
C PRO A 10 7.30 -0.22 -15.82
N LEU A 11 8.45 -0.56 -15.21
CA LEU A 11 9.72 -0.71 -15.92
C LEU A 11 9.53 -1.65 -17.12
N SER A 12 10.05 -1.25 -18.28
CA SER A 12 10.00 -2.09 -19.48
C SER A 12 10.68 -3.44 -19.22
N ALA A 13 10.31 -4.45 -20.01
CA ALA A 13 10.89 -5.79 -19.89
C ALA A 13 12.42 -5.77 -20.07
N GLU A 14 12.93 -4.90 -20.95
CA GLU A 14 14.36 -4.69 -21.20
C GLU A 14 15.08 -4.06 -20.00
N GLU A 15 14.48 -3.05 -19.36
CA GLU A 15 15.03 -2.39 -18.17
C GLU A 15 15.12 -3.36 -16.98
N ARG A 16 14.12 -4.24 -16.85
CA ARG A 16 14.09 -5.32 -15.84
C ARG A 16 15.17 -6.37 -16.09
N ALA A 17 15.39 -6.77 -17.33
CA ALA A 17 16.44 -7.72 -17.68
C ALA A 17 17.84 -7.13 -17.45
N ARG A 18 18.05 -5.86 -17.82
CA ARG A 18 19.30 -5.14 -17.55
C ARG A 18 19.62 -5.07 -16.07
N ARG A 19 18.64 -4.73 -15.22
CA ARG A 19 18.82 -4.66 -13.76
C ARG A 19 19.13 -6.00 -13.09
N ARG A 20 18.68 -7.12 -13.67
CA ARG A 20 19.01 -8.47 -13.15
C ARG A 20 20.45 -8.86 -13.40
N ASN A 21 21.08 -8.33 -14.44
CA ASN A 21 22.45 -8.66 -14.83
C ASN A 21 23.51 -7.71 -14.28
N LEU A 22 23.14 -6.76 -13.42
CA LEU A 22 24.07 -5.82 -12.80
C LEU A 22 25.00 -6.53 -11.80
N SER A 23 26.28 -6.18 -11.88
CA SER A 23 27.26 -6.58 -10.89
C SER A 23 26.90 -6.03 -9.51
N ASN A 24 27.49 -6.58 -8.45
CA ASN A 24 27.20 -6.14 -7.09
C ASN A 24 27.65 -4.68 -6.86
N GLU A 25 28.75 -4.27 -7.51
CA GLU A 25 29.25 -2.89 -7.46
C GLU A 25 28.30 -1.90 -8.16
N GLU A 26 27.75 -2.28 -9.31
CA GLU A 26 26.79 -1.45 -10.04
C GLU A 26 25.47 -1.28 -9.27
N ARG A 27 25.00 -2.34 -8.59
CA ARG A 27 23.82 -2.27 -7.72
C ARG A 27 24.04 -1.32 -6.53
N GLN A 28 25.23 -1.34 -5.94
CA GLN A 28 25.58 -0.43 -4.84
C GLN A 28 25.70 1.03 -5.33
N ALA A 29 26.27 1.24 -6.51
CA ALA A 29 26.35 2.56 -7.13
C ALA A 29 24.97 3.15 -7.46
N GLU A 30 24.07 2.34 -8.04
CA GLU A 30 22.69 2.75 -8.35
C GLU A 30 21.90 3.07 -7.07
N ALA A 31 22.02 2.24 -6.03
CA ALA A 31 21.38 2.50 -4.74
C ALA A 31 21.89 3.79 -4.08
N LYS A 32 23.20 4.07 -4.18
CA LYS A 32 23.80 5.31 -3.68
C LYS A 32 23.30 6.53 -4.46
N ALA A 33 23.26 6.44 -5.79
CA ALA A 33 22.75 7.51 -6.65
C ALA A 33 21.26 7.80 -6.39
N ALA A 34 20.44 6.77 -6.19
CA ALA A 34 19.03 6.91 -5.85
C ALA A 34 18.84 7.62 -4.49
N ARG A 35 19.68 7.29 -3.51
CA ARG A 35 19.67 7.92 -2.19
C ARG A 35 20.09 9.39 -2.26
N GLU A 36 21.14 9.71 -3.01
CA GLU A 36 21.58 11.10 -3.23
C GLU A 36 20.54 11.92 -4.00
N ALA A 37 19.84 11.32 -4.97
CA ALA A 37 18.74 11.98 -5.66
C ALA A 37 17.55 12.27 -4.74
N TYR A 38 17.21 11.34 -3.84
CA TYR A 38 16.17 11.54 -2.82
C TYR A 38 16.55 12.66 -1.83
N ASP A 39 17.78 12.64 -1.32
CA ASP A 39 18.27 13.68 -0.40
C ASP A 39 18.28 15.07 -1.08
N ARG A 40 18.64 15.13 -2.37
CA ARG A 40 18.58 16.36 -3.17
C ARG A 40 17.13 16.83 -3.37
N ALA A 41 16.20 15.92 -3.67
CA ALA A 41 14.78 16.26 -3.81
C ALA A 41 14.20 16.83 -2.51
N GLN A 42 14.49 16.22 -1.36
CA GLN A 42 14.08 16.75 -0.05
C GLN A 42 14.65 18.13 0.24
N SER A 43 15.93 18.36 -0.05
CA SER A 43 16.55 19.69 0.17
C SER A 43 15.95 20.80 -0.70
N ASN A 44 15.37 20.43 -1.86
CA ASN A 44 14.72 21.37 -2.77
C ASN A 44 13.25 21.62 -2.38
N GLU A 45 12.60 20.66 -1.71
CA GLU A 45 11.23 20.79 -1.18
C GLU A 45 11.17 21.78 0.01
N GLU A 46 12.24 21.90 0.79
CA GLU A 46 12.37 22.86 1.89
C GLU A 46 12.49 24.34 1.42
N SER A 47 12.68 24.57 0.10
CA SER A 47 12.65 25.90 -0.51
C SER A 47 11.24 26.42 -0.82
N TRP A 48 10.22 25.56 -0.88
CA TRP A 48 8.86 25.94 -1.28
C TRP A 48 7.97 26.39 -0.11
N TYR A 49 8.42 26.18 1.13
CA TYR A 49 7.81 26.71 2.35
C TYR A 49 8.60 27.93 2.86
N GLN A 50 8.73 28.98 2.04
CA GLN A 50 8.97 30.31 2.61
C GLN A 50 7.62 30.89 3.03
N PRO A 51 7.35 31.07 4.34
CA PRO A 51 6.17 31.81 4.76
C PRO A 51 6.24 33.21 4.13
N ARG A 52 5.20 33.57 3.37
CA ARG A 52 4.99 34.92 2.86
C ARG A 52 5.14 35.88 4.04
N LYS A 53 6.22 36.66 4.06
CA LYS A 53 6.35 37.80 4.98
C LYS A 53 5.34 38.84 4.49
N GLU A 54 4.24 38.98 5.20
CA GLU A 54 3.38 40.15 5.06
C GLU A 54 4.20 41.42 5.37
N PRO A 55 3.99 42.52 4.63
CA PRO A 55 4.68 43.77 4.91
C PRO A 55 4.12 44.35 6.21
N LYS A 56 4.95 44.42 7.25
CA LYS A 56 4.70 45.28 8.41
C LYS A 56 4.99 46.71 7.99
N ASP A 57 3.98 47.34 7.40
CA ASP A 57 3.86 48.79 7.42
C ASP A 57 3.56 49.26 8.86
N SER A 58 3.98 50.50 9.13
CA SER A 58 3.80 51.28 10.36
C SER A 58 4.63 50.85 11.57
N GLU A 59 5.84 51.43 11.69
CA GLU A 59 6.22 52.30 12.83
C GLU A 59 7.67 52.79 12.63
N PHE A 60 7.88 53.56 11.56
CA PHE A 60 9.14 54.26 11.32
C PHE A 60 8.87 55.74 11.08
N ARG A 61 8.31 56.43 12.09
CA ARG A 61 8.32 57.89 12.17
C ARG A 61 8.12 58.36 13.62
N ARG A 62 9.23 58.49 14.36
CA ARG A 62 9.48 59.68 15.18
C ARG A 62 10.97 59.80 15.50
N ARG A 63 11.65 60.64 14.72
CA ARG A 63 13.00 61.15 15.01
C ARG A 63 12.84 62.57 15.59
N GLN A 64 13.73 62.90 16.54
CA GLN A 64 14.12 64.24 17.02
C GLN A 64 13.09 64.93 17.93
N ALA A 65 13.42 65.56 19.05
CA ALA A 65 14.66 66.08 19.65
C ALA A 65 14.65 65.74 21.17
N ALA A 66 15.74 65.69 21.94
CA ALA A 66 16.75 66.72 22.17
C ALA A 66 17.97 66.13 22.90
N THR A 67 19.16 66.61 22.56
CA THR A 67 20.36 66.63 23.42
C THR A 67 20.18 67.64 24.56
N PRO A 68 20.77 67.41 25.74
CA PRO A 68 22.12 67.94 25.99
C PRO A 68 23.08 66.96 26.71
N GLU A 69 24.33 66.92 26.21
CA GLU A 69 25.66 67.06 26.85
C GLU A 69 25.92 66.72 28.35
N PRO A 70 27.20 66.46 28.71
CA PRO A 70 27.62 65.31 29.50
C PRO A 70 28.01 65.63 30.95
N SER A 71 28.00 64.60 31.79
CA SER A 71 28.64 64.64 33.11
C SER A 71 29.54 63.43 33.30
N ALA A 72 30.84 63.71 33.36
CA ALA A 72 31.86 62.78 33.81
C ALA A 72 31.73 62.55 35.31
N THR A 73 31.62 61.31 35.79
CA THR A 73 32.16 60.94 37.11
C THR A 73 32.40 59.43 37.25
N CYS A 74 33.64 59.14 37.66
CA CYS A 74 34.18 58.02 38.43
C CYS A 74 33.66 56.57 38.27
N GLY A 75 34.57 55.73 37.78
CA GLY A 75 35.13 54.60 38.52
C GLY A 75 34.18 53.68 39.29
N ASN A 76 33.94 52.49 38.73
CA ASN A 76 33.62 51.31 39.53
C ASN A 76 34.22 50.04 38.90
N PRO A 77 35.28 49.44 39.48
CA PRO A 77 35.83 48.17 39.02
C PRO A 77 35.07 47.03 39.74
N ALA A 78 33.89 46.69 39.23
CA ALA A 78 33.17 45.47 39.62
C ALA A 78 32.79 44.68 38.37
N PHE A 79 33.78 44.40 37.52
CA PHE A 79 33.62 43.69 36.24
C PHE A 79 33.79 42.16 36.36
N PHE A 80 33.81 41.59 37.56
CA PHE A 80 33.84 40.13 37.75
C PHE A 80 32.91 39.69 38.88
N GLY A 81 31.61 39.98 38.74
CA GLY A 81 30.55 39.25 39.45
C GLY A 81 30.23 37.99 38.66
N GLY A 82 30.48 36.82 39.23
CA GLY A 82 30.46 35.52 38.56
C GLY A 82 29.31 35.32 37.58
N ALA A 83 29.66 35.22 36.29
CA ALA A 83 28.73 34.79 35.27
C ALA A 83 28.37 33.32 35.55
N PRO A 84 27.08 32.95 35.65
CA PRO A 84 26.71 31.55 35.65
C PRO A 84 27.23 30.94 34.35
N GLU A 85 27.88 29.77 34.43
CA GLU A 85 28.43 29.04 33.28
C GLU A 85 27.40 28.94 32.13
N GLN A 86 27.41 29.90 31.22
CA GLN A 86 26.60 29.84 30.02
C GLN A 86 27.23 28.77 29.14
N LYS A 87 26.66 27.55 29.17
CA LYS A 87 27.01 26.48 28.22
C LYS A 87 27.07 27.10 26.83
N SER A 88 28.24 27.02 26.16
CA SER A 88 28.45 27.70 24.89
C SER A 88 27.37 27.32 23.87
N ALA A 89 26.90 28.29 23.08
CA ALA A 89 25.80 28.11 22.11
C ALA A 89 26.01 26.89 21.17
N LYS A 90 27.27 26.50 20.95
CA LYS A 90 27.66 25.31 20.18
C LYS A 90 27.23 24.00 20.87
N LYS A 91 27.38 23.92 22.21
CA LYS A 91 26.95 22.78 23.03
C LYS A 91 25.43 22.64 23.04
N MET A 92 24.70 23.75 23.21
CA MET A 92 23.23 23.74 23.15
C MET A 92 22.69 23.28 21.78
N LYS A 93 23.27 23.76 20.68
CA LYS A 93 22.88 23.34 19.32
C LYS A 93 23.15 21.86 19.07
N GLN A 94 24.26 21.34 19.60
CA GLN A 94 24.62 19.92 19.49
C GLN A 94 23.66 19.03 20.31
N GLU A 95 23.32 19.43 21.54
CA GLU A 95 22.34 18.73 22.37
C GLU A 95 20.94 18.73 21.72
N GLN A 96 20.50 19.85 21.14
CA GLN A 96 19.22 19.93 20.45
C GLN A 96 19.17 19.02 19.19
N LYS A 97 20.25 19.00 18.40
CA LYS A 97 20.36 18.09 17.24
C LYS A 97 20.35 16.62 17.64
N ALA A 98 20.98 16.27 18.76
CA ALA A 98 20.96 14.92 19.32
C ALA A 98 19.54 14.50 19.73
N LYS A 99 18.81 15.36 20.46
CA LYS A 99 17.41 15.13 20.87
C LYS A 99 16.47 14.96 19.67
N ILE A 100 16.63 15.77 18.62
CA ILE A 100 15.84 15.63 17.38
C ILE A 100 16.14 14.28 16.70
N ARG A 101 17.41 13.87 16.63
CA ARG A 101 17.81 12.59 16.04
C ARG A 101 17.27 11.40 16.83
N GLU A 102 17.24 11.50 18.15
CA GLU A 102 16.68 10.50 19.06
C GLU A 102 15.17 10.36 18.85
N ARG A 103 14.42 11.48 18.88
CA ARG A 103 12.97 11.47 18.59
C ARG A 103 12.65 10.86 17.23
N ARG A 104 13.45 11.16 16.19
CA ARG A 104 13.27 10.54 14.86
C ARG A 104 13.53 9.03 14.85
N ARG A 105 14.45 8.53 15.69
CA ARG A 105 14.71 7.09 15.81
C ARG A 105 13.59 6.39 16.57
N GLU A 106 13.10 7.01 17.64
CA GLU A 106 11.98 6.51 18.42
C GLU A 106 10.70 6.44 17.59
N SER A 107 10.36 7.52 16.88
CA SER A 107 9.22 7.55 15.96
C SER A 107 9.30 6.47 14.86
N ARG A 108 10.50 6.19 14.31
CA ARG A 108 10.66 5.06 13.38
C ARG A 108 10.43 3.71 14.04
N ARG A 109 10.99 3.49 15.24
CA ARG A 109 10.78 2.24 15.99
C ARG A 109 9.31 2.03 16.34
N GLU A 110 8.59 3.08 16.70
CA GLU A 110 7.15 3.02 16.97
C GLU A 110 6.35 2.70 15.71
N ALA A 111 6.67 3.35 14.58
CA ALA A 111 6.03 3.07 13.30
C ALA A 111 6.28 1.62 12.83
N GLU A 112 7.51 1.13 12.97
CA GLU A 112 7.87 -0.27 12.66
C GLU A 112 7.13 -1.26 13.57
N LYS A 113 7.04 -0.97 14.89
CA LYS A 113 6.26 -1.79 15.82
C LYS A 113 4.76 -1.79 15.48
N ALA A 114 4.20 -0.64 15.11
CA ALA A 114 2.81 -0.53 14.70
C ALA A 114 2.54 -1.30 13.40
N ALA A 115 3.42 -1.16 12.41
CA ALA A 115 3.34 -1.90 11.15
C ALA A 115 3.49 -3.41 11.37
N ALA A 116 4.41 -3.84 12.24
CA ALA A 116 4.56 -5.25 12.61
C ALA A 116 3.32 -5.80 13.32
N LYS A 117 2.73 -5.02 14.23
CA LYS A 117 1.48 -5.40 14.92
C LYS A 117 0.33 -5.56 13.94
N GLU A 118 0.18 -4.63 12.99
CA GLU A 118 -0.86 -4.71 11.96
C GLU A 118 -0.61 -5.87 10.99
N SER A 119 0.63 -6.06 10.55
CA SER A 119 1.00 -7.21 9.72
C SER A 119 0.69 -8.53 10.40
N LYS A 120 0.96 -8.65 11.71
CA LYS A 120 0.60 -9.84 12.48
C LYS A 120 -0.92 -10.01 12.58
N ARG A 121 -1.66 -8.92 12.85
CA ARG A 121 -3.12 -8.94 12.88
C ARG A 121 -3.72 -9.45 11.57
N LEU A 122 -3.16 -9.02 10.44
CA LEU A 122 -3.61 -9.46 9.11
C LEU A 122 -3.24 -10.92 8.82
N ALA A 123 -2.06 -11.38 9.27
CA ALA A 123 -1.64 -12.77 9.11
C ALA A 123 -2.47 -13.75 9.96
N ASP A 124 -2.89 -13.34 11.15
CA ASP A 124 -3.72 -14.15 12.05
C ASP A 124 -5.21 -14.17 11.64
N MET A 125 -5.61 -13.37 10.64
CA MET A 125 -7.00 -13.22 10.22
C MET A 125 -7.39 -14.31 9.21
N ASN A 126 -8.55 -14.93 9.41
CA ASN A 126 -9.11 -15.89 8.45
C ASN A 126 -9.39 -15.21 7.09
N GLN A 127 -9.21 -15.94 5.98
CA GLN A 127 -9.46 -15.50 4.61
C GLN A 127 -10.82 -14.80 4.44
N TRP A 128 -11.87 -15.31 5.08
CA TRP A 128 -13.21 -14.75 5.00
C TRP A 128 -13.33 -13.39 5.69
N ASP A 129 -12.69 -13.22 6.85
CA ASP A 129 -12.69 -11.95 7.57
C ASP A 129 -11.80 -10.92 6.85
N TYR A 130 -10.71 -11.38 6.25
CA TYR A 130 -9.93 -10.56 5.32
C TYR A 130 -10.79 -10.07 4.16
N ALA A 131 -11.53 -10.95 3.50
CA ALA A 131 -12.39 -10.57 2.38
C ALA A 131 -13.50 -9.59 2.79
N LYS A 132 -14.06 -9.72 4.00
CA LYS A 132 -15.05 -8.76 4.54
C LYS A 132 -14.53 -7.34 4.58
N MET A 133 -13.26 -7.13 4.93
CA MET A 133 -12.66 -5.79 4.98
C MET A 133 -12.65 -5.09 3.61
N TRP A 134 -12.67 -5.86 2.51
CA TRP A 134 -12.57 -5.33 1.16
C TRP A 134 -13.91 -5.30 0.40
N GLN A 135 -15.01 -5.78 0.99
CA GLN A 135 -16.31 -5.94 0.32
C GLN A 135 -16.79 -4.72 -0.47
N ARG A 136 -16.64 -3.50 0.08
CA ARG A 136 -17.06 -2.28 -0.63
C ARG A 136 -16.24 -2.05 -1.90
N ARG A 137 -14.91 -2.17 -1.80
CA ARG A 137 -14.01 -2.00 -2.95
C ARG A 137 -14.20 -3.13 -3.96
N ASP A 138 -14.40 -4.35 -3.48
CA ASP A 138 -14.66 -5.52 -4.32
C ASP A 138 -15.99 -5.38 -5.08
N ARG A 139 -17.05 -4.87 -4.43
CA ARG A 139 -18.33 -4.56 -5.10
C ARG A 139 -18.17 -3.47 -6.15
N GLU A 140 -17.39 -2.42 -5.87
CA GLU A 140 -17.12 -1.36 -6.84
C GLU A 140 -16.32 -1.86 -8.06
N ALA A 141 -15.33 -2.72 -7.83
CA ALA A 141 -14.46 -3.24 -8.88
C ALA A 141 -15.12 -4.34 -9.74
N TYR A 142 -15.86 -5.25 -9.10
CA TYR A 142 -16.34 -6.49 -9.73
C TYR A 142 -17.87 -6.63 -9.74
N GLY A 143 -18.62 -5.67 -9.19
CA GLY A 143 -20.06 -5.77 -9.04
C GLY A 143 -20.81 -5.97 -10.35
N SER A 144 -20.42 -5.26 -11.41
CA SER A 144 -21.02 -5.45 -12.75
C SER A 144 -20.80 -6.86 -13.28
N ALA A 145 -19.57 -7.38 -13.15
CA ALA A 145 -19.25 -8.74 -13.56
C ALA A 145 -20.03 -9.80 -12.77
N PHE A 146 -20.24 -9.57 -11.47
CA PHE A 146 -21.08 -10.42 -10.64
C PHE A 146 -22.55 -10.38 -11.06
N ASP A 147 -23.10 -9.19 -11.30
CA ASP A 147 -24.51 -9.03 -11.63
C ASP A 147 -24.84 -9.69 -12.99
N ASP A 148 -23.93 -9.55 -13.98
CA ASP A 148 -24.00 -10.24 -15.28
C ASP A 148 -23.91 -11.77 -15.13
N PHE A 149 -22.96 -12.25 -14.32
CA PHE A 149 -22.79 -13.67 -14.03
C PHE A 149 -24.03 -14.23 -13.31
N SER A 150 -24.52 -13.56 -12.27
CA SER A 150 -25.64 -14.01 -11.43
C SER A 150 -26.93 -14.10 -12.24
N THR A 151 -27.19 -13.10 -13.09
CA THR A 151 -28.35 -13.08 -13.99
C THR A 151 -28.28 -14.22 -14.99
N SER A 152 -27.16 -14.34 -15.71
CA SER A 152 -26.99 -15.39 -16.70
C SER A 152 -27.00 -16.80 -16.08
N ALA A 153 -26.44 -16.97 -14.89
CA ALA A 153 -26.47 -18.23 -14.14
C ALA A 153 -27.88 -18.58 -13.68
N ALA A 154 -28.67 -17.60 -13.24
CA ALA A 154 -30.06 -17.83 -12.83
C ALA A 154 -30.92 -18.25 -14.03
N ASP A 155 -30.75 -17.60 -15.19
CA ASP A 155 -31.47 -17.94 -16.41
C ASP A 155 -31.06 -19.31 -16.94
N PHE A 156 -29.76 -19.63 -16.94
CA PHE A 156 -29.25 -20.94 -17.33
C PHE A 156 -29.74 -22.07 -16.44
N ILE A 157 -29.77 -21.87 -15.12
CA ILE A 157 -30.23 -22.91 -14.18
C ILE A 157 -31.73 -23.16 -14.30
N LYS A 158 -32.52 -22.14 -14.65
CA LYS A 158 -33.95 -22.30 -14.94
C LYS A 158 -34.18 -22.98 -16.29
N ASP A 159 -33.40 -22.58 -17.28
CA ASP A 159 -33.51 -23.05 -18.66
C ASP A 159 -32.13 -23.44 -19.22
N ASN A 160 -31.87 -24.76 -19.22
CA ASN A 160 -30.59 -25.33 -19.67
C ASN A 160 -30.33 -25.14 -21.18
N THR A 161 -31.25 -24.54 -21.94
CA THR A 161 -31.04 -24.18 -23.35
C THR A 161 -30.37 -22.81 -23.52
N LYS A 162 -30.35 -21.99 -22.46
CA LYS A 162 -29.65 -20.70 -22.46
C LYS A 162 -28.13 -20.92 -22.51
N PRO A 163 -27.37 -19.92 -22.98
CA PRO A 163 -25.92 -20.00 -22.94
C PRO A 163 -25.42 -20.13 -21.51
N PHE A 164 -24.35 -20.93 -21.33
CA PHE A 164 -23.66 -21.04 -20.05
C PHE A 164 -23.18 -19.66 -19.57
N PRO A 165 -23.26 -19.34 -18.27
CA PRO A 165 -22.88 -18.03 -17.75
C PRO A 165 -21.43 -17.69 -18.08
N LYS A 166 -21.22 -16.49 -18.62
CA LYS A 166 -19.90 -16.01 -19.00
C LYS A 166 -19.21 -15.37 -17.80
N LEU A 167 -17.98 -15.80 -17.55
CA LEU A 167 -17.11 -15.21 -16.52
C LEU A 167 -16.18 -14.20 -17.18
N LYS A 168 -16.01 -13.04 -16.54
CA LYS A 168 -15.13 -11.99 -17.05
C LYS A 168 -13.68 -12.31 -16.70
N LYS A 169 -12.78 -12.15 -17.68
CA LYS A 169 -11.35 -12.25 -17.43
C LYS A 169 -10.84 -10.97 -16.80
N HIS A 170 -10.16 -11.10 -15.67
CA HIS A 170 -9.58 -9.98 -14.94
C HIS A 170 -8.05 -9.94 -15.07
N GLY A 171 -7.45 -11.02 -15.57
CA GLY A 171 -6.00 -11.18 -15.58
C GLY A 171 -5.52 -11.68 -14.23
N CYS A 172 -4.90 -12.86 -14.21
CA CYS A 172 -4.38 -13.44 -12.98
C CYS A 172 -2.85 -13.48 -13.03
N GLU A 173 -2.21 -12.75 -12.11
CA GLU A 173 -0.76 -12.75 -11.90
C GLU A 173 -0.33 -13.52 -10.64
N ARG A 174 -1.29 -14.14 -9.94
CA ARG A 174 -1.02 -14.85 -8.68
C ARG A 174 -0.35 -16.20 -8.96
N ASN A 175 0.64 -16.53 -8.12
CA ASN A 175 1.23 -17.86 -8.08
C ASN A 175 0.18 -18.88 -7.54
N ASN A 176 0.30 -20.16 -7.89
CA ASN A 176 -0.67 -21.23 -7.54
C ASN A 176 -2.05 -21.11 -8.22
N CYS A 177 -2.11 -20.42 -9.34
CA CYS A 177 -3.31 -20.29 -10.15
C CYS A 177 -3.73 -21.62 -10.80
N VAL A 178 -4.87 -22.19 -10.38
CA VAL A 178 -5.56 -23.27 -11.12
C VAL A 178 -6.42 -22.65 -12.22
N ASN A 179 -6.09 -22.96 -13.48
CA ASN A 179 -6.79 -22.47 -14.66
C ASN A 179 -7.79 -23.51 -15.19
N GLY A 180 -9.01 -23.07 -15.51
CA GLY A 180 -10.00 -23.86 -16.22
C GLY A 180 -9.73 -23.81 -17.72
N ASN A 181 -9.60 -24.98 -18.34
CA ASN A 181 -9.33 -25.09 -19.77
C ASN A 181 -10.59 -24.83 -20.61
N VAL A 182 -11.78 -25.14 -20.09
CA VAL A 182 -13.05 -25.09 -20.84
C VAL A 182 -13.69 -23.71 -20.74
N LEU A 183 -13.73 -23.13 -19.55
CA LEU A 183 -14.22 -21.79 -19.26
C LEU A 183 -13.17 -20.71 -19.57
N GLY A 184 -11.89 -21.12 -19.66
CA GLY A 184 -10.78 -20.23 -19.98
C GLY A 184 -10.53 -19.17 -18.91
N VAL A 185 -10.95 -19.43 -17.68
CA VAL A 185 -10.78 -18.56 -16.51
C VAL A 185 -10.17 -19.36 -15.36
N CYS A 186 -9.48 -18.67 -14.47
CA CYS A 186 -8.92 -19.31 -13.29
C CYS A 186 -9.76 -19.11 -12.03
N HIS A 187 -9.43 -19.86 -10.97
CA HIS A 187 -10.18 -19.77 -9.72
C HIS A 187 -10.09 -18.36 -9.08
N HIS A 188 -9.01 -17.60 -9.30
CA HIS A 188 -8.91 -16.21 -8.84
C HIS A 188 -9.84 -15.26 -9.59
N GLU A 189 -10.09 -15.49 -10.88
CA GLU A 189 -11.06 -14.70 -11.66
C GLU A 189 -12.49 -15.03 -11.25
N VAL A 190 -12.77 -16.31 -10.96
CA VAL A 190 -14.03 -16.74 -10.35
C VAL A 190 -14.18 -16.08 -8.97
N GLU A 191 -13.14 -16.10 -8.14
CA GLU A 191 -13.11 -15.45 -6.83
C GLU A 191 -13.41 -13.95 -6.94
N ALA A 192 -12.73 -13.24 -7.84
CA ALA A 192 -12.96 -11.82 -8.09
C ALA A 192 -14.42 -11.54 -8.49
N THR A 193 -14.98 -12.35 -9.37
CA THR A 193 -16.40 -12.26 -9.76
C THR A 193 -17.31 -12.46 -8.55
N LEU A 194 -17.10 -13.51 -7.75
CA LEU A 194 -17.93 -13.79 -6.57
C LEU A 194 -17.79 -12.71 -5.48
N ARG A 195 -16.60 -12.11 -5.33
CA ARG A 195 -16.37 -10.96 -4.44
C ARG A 195 -17.18 -9.73 -4.85
N GLY A 196 -17.47 -9.59 -6.14
CA GLY A 196 -18.38 -8.57 -6.67
C GLY A 196 -19.81 -8.64 -6.13
N SER A 197 -20.21 -9.72 -5.44
CA SER A 197 -21.51 -9.77 -4.74
C SER A 197 -21.64 -8.70 -3.65
N GLY A 198 -20.53 -8.21 -3.09
CA GLY A 198 -20.52 -7.35 -1.90
C GLY A 198 -20.81 -8.10 -0.60
N CYS A 199 -21.17 -9.38 -0.68
CA CYS A 199 -21.44 -10.28 0.44
C CYS A 199 -20.60 -11.55 0.28
N PHE A 200 -19.28 -11.39 0.17
CA PHE A 200 -18.37 -12.54 0.04
C PHE A 200 -18.12 -13.17 1.42
N ASP A 201 -18.74 -14.33 1.63
CA ASP A 201 -18.66 -15.10 2.86
C ASP A 201 -18.63 -16.61 2.56
N GLU A 202 -18.13 -17.40 3.50
CA GLU A 202 -17.99 -18.85 3.30
C GLU A 202 -19.33 -19.52 2.92
N LYS A 203 -20.44 -19.06 3.50
CA LYS A 203 -21.76 -19.65 3.23
C LYS A 203 -22.25 -19.30 1.83
N SER A 204 -22.05 -18.07 1.34
CA SER A 204 -22.43 -17.71 -0.03
C SER A 204 -21.61 -18.45 -1.07
N VAL A 205 -20.30 -18.59 -0.88
CA VAL A 205 -19.44 -19.35 -1.82
C VAL A 205 -19.81 -20.83 -1.81
N LYS A 206 -20.05 -21.44 -0.64
CA LYS A 206 -20.52 -22.83 -0.55
C LYS A 206 -21.90 -23.01 -1.20
N LYS A 207 -22.80 -22.04 -1.06
CA LYS A 207 -24.11 -22.07 -1.74
C LYS A 207 -23.96 -22.03 -3.25
N GLU A 208 -23.07 -21.18 -3.77
CA GLU A 208 -22.80 -21.12 -5.20
C GLU A 208 -22.19 -22.43 -5.70
N ARG A 209 -21.20 -22.98 -4.98
CA ARG A 209 -20.62 -24.31 -5.27
C ARG A 209 -21.69 -25.39 -5.44
N LEU A 210 -22.66 -25.45 -4.52
CA LEU A 210 -23.72 -26.46 -4.56
C LEU A 210 -24.64 -26.32 -5.78
N ARG A 211 -24.82 -25.11 -6.34
CA ARG A 211 -25.60 -24.91 -7.58
C ARG A 211 -24.98 -25.62 -8.77
N TRP A 212 -23.65 -25.73 -8.77
CA TRP A 212 -22.83 -26.29 -9.84
C TRP A 212 -22.41 -27.76 -9.56
N HIS A 213 -22.97 -28.40 -8.54
CA HIS A 213 -22.60 -29.77 -8.15
C HIS A 213 -22.72 -30.77 -9.33
N PRO A 214 -21.73 -31.65 -9.54
CA PRO A 214 -21.71 -32.60 -10.67
C PRO A 214 -22.98 -33.42 -10.80
N ASP A 215 -23.54 -33.90 -9.68
CA ASP A 215 -24.78 -34.71 -9.66
C ASP A 215 -25.97 -34.05 -10.36
N ARG A 216 -26.02 -32.71 -10.38
CA ARG A 216 -27.11 -31.95 -11.02
C ARG A 216 -26.98 -31.87 -12.54
N TRP A 217 -25.78 -32.14 -13.06
CA TRP A 217 -25.42 -31.96 -14.47
C TRP A 217 -25.02 -33.27 -15.15
N THR A 218 -25.14 -34.41 -14.47
CA THR A 218 -24.84 -35.74 -15.01
C THR A 218 -25.61 -36.02 -16.30
N GLY A 219 -24.90 -36.46 -17.35
CA GLY A 219 -25.49 -36.85 -18.62
C GLY A 219 -25.77 -35.70 -19.60
N LYS A 220 -25.38 -34.45 -19.25
CA LYS A 220 -25.62 -33.26 -20.10
C LYS A 220 -24.45 -32.91 -21.02
N GLY A 221 -23.55 -33.86 -21.30
CA GLY A 221 -22.44 -33.69 -22.25
C GLY A 221 -21.55 -32.49 -21.92
N GLN A 222 -21.41 -31.54 -22.85
CA GLN A 222 -20.55 -30.37 -22.67
C GLN A 222 -20.94 -29.50 -21.46
N LEU A 223 -22.23 -29.39 -21.14
CA LEU A 223 -22.69 -28.63 -19.98
C LEU A 223 -22.21 -29.26 -18.67
N GLN A 224 -22.11 -30.59 -18.62
CA GLN A 224 -21.55 -31.29 -17.46
C GLN A 224 -20.09 -30.91 -17.27
N VAL A 225 -19.30 -30.88 -18.35
CA VAL A 225 -17.88 -30.52 -18.30
C VAL A 225 -17.71 -29.09 -17.80
N MET A 226 -18.48 -28.14 -18.33
CA MET A 226 -18.43 -26.73 -17.93
C MET A 226 -18.86 -26.51 -16.47
N SER A 227 -19.96 -27.14 -16.04
CA SER A 227 -20.41 -27.07 -14.64
C SER A 227 -19.41 -27.72 -13.67
N ASN A 228 -18.82 -28.86 -14.04
CA ASN A 228 -17.82 -29.55 -13.23
C ASN A 228 -16.56 -28.70 -13.07
N GLU A 229 -16.09 -28.05 -14.15
CA GLU A 229 -14.93 -27.16 -14.07
C GLU A 229 -15.23 -25.96 -13.16
N LEU A 230 -16.38 -25.31 -13.32
CA LEU A 230 -16.80 -24.21 -12.43
C LEU A 230 -16.87 -24.67 -10.97
N PHE A 231 -17.43 -25.86 -10.71
CA PHE A 231 -17.48 -26.45 -9.39
C PHE A 231 -16.08 -26.64 -8.78
N GLN A 232 -15.12 -27.17 -9.56
CA GLN A 232 -13.74 -27.37 -9.10
C GLN A 232 -13.03 -26.05 -8.79
N LEU A 233 -13.24 -25.02 -9.62
CA LEU A 233 -12.68 -23.69 -9.36
C LEU A 233 -13.27 -23.08 -8.08
N ILE A 234 -14.58 -23.22 -7.84
CA ILE A 234 -15.21 -22.74 -6.61
C ILE A 234 -14.78 -23.57 -5.39
N GLN A 235 -14.66 -24.89 -5.53
CA GLN A 235 -14.13 -25.77 -4.49
C GLN A 235 -12.74 -25.30 -4.05
N ARG A 236 -11.87 -24.96 -5.01
CA ARG A 236 -10.52 -24.44 -4.71
C ARG A 236 -10.54 -23.14 -3.89
N ILE A 237 -11.54 -22.28 -4.11
CA ILE A 237 -11.72 -21.06 -3.31
C ILE A 237 -12.15 -21.39 -1.87
N VAL A 238 -13.02 -22.39 -1.70
CA VAL A 238 -13.51 -22.83 -0.37
C VAL A 238 -12.41 -23.50 0.45
N ASP A 239 -11.61 -24.37 -0.19
CA ASP A 239 -10.49 -25.05 0.48
C ASP A 239 -9.33 -24.11 0.79
N GLY A 240 -9.31 -22.93 0.16
CA GLY A 240 -8.23 -21.97 0.30
C GLY A 240 -6.89 -22.49 -0.24
N ASP A 241 -5.85 -21.69 -0.03
CA ASP A 241 -4.48 -22.05 -0.39
C ASP A 241 -3.80 -22.94 0.67
N GLU A 242 -4.54 -23.82 1.35
CA GLU A 242 -3.98 -24.68 2.40
C GLU A 242 -2.85 -25.60 1.89
N ASN A 243 -2.83 -25.92 0.59
CA ASN A 243 -1.72 -26.64 -0.05
C ASN A 243 -0.41 -25.83 -0.18
N ALA A 244 -0.42 -24.50 0.01
CA ALA A 244 0.81 -23.70 0.07
C ALA A 244 1.44 -23.74 1.47
N ASN A 245 0.63 -23.82 2.53
CA ASN A 245 1.14 -23.89 3.91
C ASN A 245 1.74 -25.27 4.23
N ALA A 246 1.17 -26.37 3.70
CA ALA A 246 1.74 -27.70 3.91
C ALA A 246 3.12 -27.90 3.25
N ASN A 247 3.41 -27.20 2.15
CA ASN A 247 4.71 -27.26 1.48
C ASN A 247 5.75 -26.31 2.08
N ALA A 248 5.35 -25.18 2.67
CA ALA A 248 6.26 -24.29 3.38
C ALA A 248 6.83 -24.94 4.67
N SER A 249 6.06 -25.83 5.30
CA SER A 249 6.49 -26.59 6.48
C SER A 249 7.46 -27.74 6.17
N ARG A 250 7.56 -28.19 4.90
CA ARG A 250 8.47 -29.28 4.49
C ARG A 250 9.79 -28.82 3.88
N SER A 251 9.93 -27.54 3.56
CA SER A 251 11.18 -26.94 3.08
C SER A 251 12.13 -26.49 4.19
N HIS A 252 11.84 -26.86 5.44
CA HIS A 252 12.66 -26.56 6.63
C HIS A 252 13.09 -27.82 7.41
N GLU A 253 12.97 -29.01 6.80
CA GLU A 253 13.61 -30.24 7.29
C GLU A 253 14.85 -30.59 6.45
#